data_AF-A0A972NH37-F1
#
_entry.id   AF-A0A972NH37-F1
#
_cell.length_a   1.000
_cell.length_b   1.000
_cell.length_c   1.000
_cell.angle_alpha   90.00
_cell.angle_beta   90.00
_cell.angle_gamma   90.00
#
_symmetry.space_group_name_H-M   'P 1'
#
loop_
_entity.id
_entity.type
_entity.pdbx_description
1 polymer ?
#
loop_
_entity_poly.entity_id
_entity_poly.type
_entity_poly.pdbx_seq_one_letter_code
_entity_poly.pdbx_strand_id
1 'polypeptide(L)'
;DYVYFTTLAYRKARDALLEGSFNEELRRELYDVLDRVYHREWDGGFYDGSAGFGLNESVAKEEKIYVGKVTNFYARVSVAEVKLETGRLSVGDTLHFIGKTTGLVRERVTSIHLDGKPVQSVEAPAVVGVKVSERVRPGDKVFLVKERARV
;
A
#
# COMPACT_ATOMS: atom_id res chain seq x y z
N ASP A 1 -3.12 7.01 1.16
CA ASP A 1 -1.92 6.24 0.78
C ASP A 1 -0.78 7.17 0.40
N TYR A 2 -0.87 7.95 -0.69
CA TYR A 2 0.07 9.06 -0.95
C TYR A 2 0.22 10.01 0.25
N VAL A 3 -0.91 10.56 0.69
CA VAL A 3 -0.98 11.45 1.86
C VAL A 3 -0.42 10.79 3.12
N TYR A 4 -0.56 9.47 3.27
CA TYR A 4 -0.08 8.76 4.46
C TYR A 4 1.45 8.68 4.46
N PHE A 5 2.04 8.17 3.38
CA PHE A 5 3.49 8.04 3.27
C PHE A 5 4.19 9.39 3.23
N THR A 6 3.62 10.41 2.57
CA THR A 6 4.20 11.76 2.59
C THR A 6 4.16 12.34 4.00
N THR A 7 2.99 12.36 4.66
CA THR A 7 2.91 12.91 6.02
C THR A 7 3.76 12.16 7.03
N LEU A 8 3.88 10.83 6.89
CA LEU A 8 4.77 10.00 7.70
C LEU A 8 6.24 10.40 7.49
N ALA A 9 6.69 10.49 6.23
CA ALA A 9 8.06 10.86 5.90
C ALA A 9 8.41 12.26 6.41
N TYR A 10 7.55 13.26 6.17
CA TYR A 10 7.76 14.61 6.66
C TYR A 10 7.76 14.71 8.18
N ARG A 11 6.88 13.97 8.86
CA ARG A 11 6.84 13.96 10.32
C ARG A 11 8.12 13.34 10.90
N LYS A 12 8.54 12.18 10.37
CA LYS A 12 9.78 11.51 10.78
C LYS A 12 11.00 12.41 10.56
N ALA A 13 11.07 13.10 9.40
CA ALA A 13 12.12 14.05 9.10
C ALA A 13 12.16 15.23 10.09
N ARG A 14 10.98 15.82 10.37
CA ARG A 14 10.85 16.93 11.33
C ARG A 14 11.29 16.51 12.72
N ASP A 15 10.81 15.37 13.20
CA ASP A 15 11.11 14.91 14.57
C ASP A 15 12.62 14.64 14.72
N ALA A 16 13.25 14.02 13.72
CA ALA A 16 14.70 13.83 13.70
C ALA A 16 15.51 15.14 13.61
N LEU A 17 15.01 16.15 12.92
CA LEU A 17 15.64 17.48 12.88
C LEU A 17 15.56 18.17 14.24
N LEU A 18 14.41 18.08 14.92
CA LEU A 18 14.22 18.65 16.25
C LEU A 18 15.08 17.97 17.31
N GLU A 19 15.31 16.67 17.16
CA GLU A 19 16.17 15.87 18.06
C GLU A 19 17.67 15.91 17.69
N GLY A 20 18.02 16.54 16.56
CA GLY A 20 19.41 16.60 16.06
C GLY A 20 19.95 15.25 15.55
N SER A 21 19.09 14.27 15.30
CA SER A 21 19.44 12.92 14.83
C SER A 21 19.33 12.75 13.31
N PHE A 22 18.98 13.82 12.57
CA PHE A 22 18.87 13.79 11.11
C PHE A 22 20.23 13.59 10.44
N ASN A 23 20.32 12.55 9.60
CA ASN A 23 21.55 12.17 8.90
C ASN A 23 21.25 11.70 7.46
N GLU A 24 22.31 11.43 6.70
CA GLU A 24 22.20 11.02 5.29
C GLU A 24 21.54 9.65 5.11
N GLU A 25 21.65 8.74 6.09
CA GLU A 25 20.98 7.43 6.05
C GLU A 25 19.47 7.58 6.16
N LEU A 26 19.00 8.38 7.13
CA LEU A 26 17.59 8.71 7.29
C LEU A 26 17.06 9.43 6.06
N ARG A 27 17.84 10.36 5.48
CA ARG A 27 17.47 11.01 4.22
C ARG A 27 17.18 9.97 3.13
N ARG A 28 18.10 9.03 2.89
CA ARG A 28 17.92 7.98 1.89
C ARG A 28 16.68 7.12 2.16
N GLU A 29 16.47 6.72 3.41
CA GLU A 29 15.26 5.96 3.81
C GLU A 29 13.97 6.72 3.47
N LEU A 30 13.93 8.03 3.75
CA LEU A 30 12.77 8.87 3.46
C LEU A 30 12.53 9.01 1.96
N TYR A 31 13.60 9.18 1.16
CA TYR A 31 13.51 9.20 -0.29
C TYR A 31 13.00 7.86 -0.83
N ASP A 32 13.50 6.73 -0.36
CA ASP A 32 13.03 5.39 -0.73
C ASP A 32 11.54 5.20 -0.44
N VAL A 33 11.04 5.74 0.68
CA VAL A 33 9.61 5.71 1.01
C VAL A 33 8.80 6.56 0.02
N LEU A 34 9.28 7.75 -0.33
CA LEU A 34 8.58 8.65 -1.25
C LEU A 34 8.57 8.13 -2.69
N ASP A 35 9.69 7.52 -3.13
CA ASP A 35 9.86 6.92 -4.46
C ASP A 35 8.87 5.77 -4.74
N ARG A 36 8.49 5.02 -3.71
CA ARG A 36 7.54 3.90 -3.85
C ARG A 36 6.13 4.36 -4.19
N VAL A 37 5.81 5.59 -3.84
CA VAL A 37 4.46 6.15 -3.89
C VAL A 37 4.35 7.05 -5.13
N TYR A 38 3.14 7.33 -5.60
CA TYR A 38 2.89 8.27 -6.70
C TYR A 38 3.67 9.58 -6.46
N HIS A 39 4.71 9.78 -7.25
CA HIS A 39 5.43 11.04 -7.35
C HIS A 39 5.61 11.34 -8.84
N ARG A 40 5.48 12.62 -9.17
CA ARG A 40 5.82 13.15 -10.49
C ARG A 40 7.29 13.55 -10.44
N GLU A 41 8.03 13.29 -11.51
CA GLU A 41 9.38 13.83 -11.62
C GLU A 41 9.34 15.37 -11.64
N TRP A 42 10.40 15.98 -11.13
CA TRP A 42 10.53 17.44 -11.13
C TRP A 42 10.61 17.95 -12.57
N ASP A 43 9.64 18.78 -12.98
CA ASP A 43 9.80 19.61 -14.18
C ASP A 43 10.11 21.05 -13.75
N GLY A 44 11.06 21.69 -14.43
CA GLY A 44 11.38 23.09 -14.23
C GLY A 44 10.28 24.05 -14.69
N GLY A 45 9.33 23.53 -15.48
CA GLY A 45 8.30 24.27 -16.19
C GLY A 45 7.35 25.07 -15.28
N PHE A 46 7.19 24.69 -14.02
CA PHE A 46 6.39 25.46 -13.06
C PHE A 46 7.01 26.83 -12.72
N TYR A 47 8.33 26.98 -12.77
CA TYR A 47 9.03 28.22 -12.42
C TYR A 47 9.73 28.90 -13.61
N ASP A 48 10.19 28.13 -14.59
CA ASP A 48 10.99 28.64 -15.72
C ASP A 48 10.17 28.84 -17.01
N GLY A 49 8.89 28.45 -17.04
CA GLY A 49 8.02 28.59 -18.20
C GLY A 49 8.36 27.69 -19.39
N SER A 50 9.40 26.84 -19.27
CA SER A 50 9.77 25.83 -20.27
C SER A 50 9.03 24.52 -19.97
N ALA A 51 7.71 24.58 -19.97
CA ALA A 51 6.89 23.40 -19.75
C ALA A 51 7.04 22.42 -20.92
N GLY A 52 7.84 21.38 -20.72
CA GLY A 52 7.57 20.10 -21.35
C GLY A 52 6.27 19.57 -20.77
N PHE A 53 5.12 20.00 -21.29
CA PHE A 53 3.82 19.36 -21.05
C PHE A 53 3.88 17.94 -21.63
N GLY A 54 4.50 17.01 -20.90
CA GLY A 54 4.85 15.73 -21.48
C GLY A 54 5.61 14.85 -20.50
N LEU A 55 4.95 14.47 -19.41
CA LEU A 55 5.14 13.22 -18.64
C LEU A 55 4.01 13.20 -17.59
N ASN A 56 2.76 13.10 -18.06
CA ASN A 56 1.57 13.00 -17.19
C ASN A 56 1.43 11.62 -16.53
N GLU A 57 2.46 10.79 -16.60
CA GLU A 57 2.43 9.43 -16.07
C GLU A 57 3.03 9.39 -14.67
N SER A 58 2.35 8.68 -13.77
CA SER A 58 2.92 8.34 -12.47
C SER A 58 4.24 7.61 -12.64
N VAL A 59 5.27 8.04 -11.94
CA VAL A 59 6.55 7.33 -11.84
C VAL A 59 6.56 6.36 -10.63
N ALA A 60 5.40 6.09 -10.03
CA ALA A 60 5.29 5.12 -8.94
C ALA A 60 5.82 3.74 -9.36
N LYS A 61 6.73 3.19 -8.54
CA LYS A 61 7.24 1.81 -8.68
C LYS A 61 6.18 0.76 -8.36
N GLU A 62 5.11 1.14 -7.65
CA GLU A 62 4.04 0.25 -7.22
C GLU A 62 2.68 0.64 -7.83
N GLU A 63 1.99 -0.30 -8.46
CA GLU A 63 0.61 -0.19 -8.93
C GLU A 63 -0.36 -0.87 -7.94
N LYS A 64 -1.53 -0.27 -7.74
CA LYS A 64 -2.57 -0.78 -6.82
C LYS A 64 -3.79 -1.23 -7.60
N ILE A 65 -4.05 -2.53 -7.54
CA ILE A 65 -5.18 -3.16 -8.21
C ILE A 65 -6.25 -3.45 -7.16
N TYR A 66 -7.46 -2.92 -7.35
CA TYR A 66 -8.57 -3.27 -6.47
C TYR A 66 -8.91 -4.75 -6.61
N VAL A 67 -9.01 -5.47 -5.49
CA VAL A 67 -9.32 -6.91 -5.47
C VAL A 67 -10.57 -7.24 -4.68
N GLY A 68 -11.00 -6.36 -3.76
CA GLY A 68 -12.23 -6.60 -3.01
C GLY A 68 -12.36 -5.76 -1.74
N LYS A 69 -13.10 -6.28 -0.76
CA LYS A 69 -13.40 -5.60 0.50
C LYS A 69 -13.43 -6.55 1.69
N VAL A 70 -13.15 -6.00 2.87
CA VAL A 70 -13.27 -6.73 4.14
C VAL A 70 -14.74 -6.89 4.51
N THR A 71 -15.18 -8.11 4.76
CA THR A 71 -16.53 -8.43 5.26
C THR A 71 -16.54 -8.56 6.78
N ASN A 72 -15.50 -9.14 7.35
CA ASN A 72 -15.40 -9.38 8.79
C ASN A 72 -13.96 -9.34 9.29
N PHE A 73 -13.77 -9.17 10.60
CA PHE A 73 -12.46 -9.24 11.26
C PHE A 73 -12.55 -10.04 12.57
N TYR A 74 -11.83 -11.17 12.62
CA TYR A 74 -11.78 -12.06 13.76
C TYR A 74 -10.65 -11.66 14.71
N ALA A 75 -10.95 -10.76 15.66
CA ALA A 75 -9.96 -10.18 16.56
C ALA A 75 -9.16 -11.18 17.42
N ARG A 76 -9.73 -12.35 17.74
CA ARG A 76 -9.04 -13.38 18.55
C ARG A 76 -7.85 -14.02 17.83
N VAL A 77 -7.93 -14.13 16.50
CA VAL A 77 -6.94 -14.81 15.66
C VAL A 77 -6.25 -13.85 14.68
N SER A 78 -6.63 -12.57 14.72
CA SER A 78 -6.18 -11.52 13.81
C SER A 78 -6.33 -11.91 12.33
N VAL A 79 -7.50 -12.45 11.98
CA VAL A 79 -7.83 -12.83 10.60
C VAL A 79 -8.88 -11.89 10.03
N ALA A 80 -8.56 -11.28 8.90
CA ALA A 80 -9.48 -10.53 8.07
C ALA A 80 -10.20 -11.45 7.08
N GLU A 81 -11.52 -11.41 7.07
CA GLU A 81 -12.33 -12.04 6.04
C GLU A 81 -12.50 -11.06 4.88
N VAL A 82 -11.97 -11.43 3.72
CA VAL A 82 -11.94 -10.61 2.53
C VAL A 82 -12.82 -11.26 1.47
N LYS A 83 -13.82 -10.52 1.01
CA LYS A 83 -14.57 -10.86 -0.19
C LYS A 83 -13.80 -10.34 -1.40
N LEU A 84 -13.16 -11.25 -2.13
CA LEU A 84 -12.53 -10.98 -3.41
C LEU A 84 -13.62 -10.82 -4.48
N GLU A 85 -13.64 -9.64 -5.07
CA GLU A 85 -14.57 -9.27 -6.14
C GLU A 85 -13.90 -9.36 -7.51
N THR A 86 -12.59 -9.10 -7.59
CA THR A 86 -11.82 -9.11 -8.85
C THR A 86 -10.39 -9.61 -8.64
N GLY A 87 -9.81 -10.17 -9.71
CA GLY A 87 -8.41 -10.57 -9.75
C GLY A 87 -8.11 -11.90 -9.05
N ARG A 88 -6.83 -12.11 -8.76
CA ARG A 88 -6.27 -13.29 -8.10
C ARG A 88 -5.42 -12.86 -6.93
N LEU A 89 -5.47 -13.63 -5.84
CA LEU A 89 -4.63 -13.45 -4.67
C LEU A 89 -3.78 -14.71 -4.46
N SER A 90 -2.48 -14.54 -4.26
CA SER A 90 -1.55 -15.63 -3.98
C SER A 90 -0.77 -15.37 -2.69
N VAL A 91 -0.29 -16.44 -2.06
CA VAL A 91 0.61 -16.34 -0.91
C VAL A 91 1.90 -15.64 -1.35
N GLY A 92 2.36 -14.66 -0.57
CA GLY A 92 3.52 -13.82 -0.86
C GLY A 92 3.17 -12.42 -1.38
N ASP A 93 1.93 -12.23 -1.88
CA ASP A 93 1.44 -10.94 -2.35
C ASP A 93 1.36 -9.90 -1.23
N THR A 94 1.45 -8.62 -1.58
CA THR A 94 1.27 -7.51 -0.63
C THR A 94 -0.11 -6.89 -0.82
N LEU A 95 -0.89 -6.82 0.26
CA LEU A 95 -2.21 -6.22 0.31
C LEU A 95 -2.19 -4.89 1.06
N HIS A 96 -2.93 -3.91 0.54
CA HIS A 96 -3.26 -2.67 1.22
C HIS A 96 -4.73 -2.67 1.62
N PHE A 97 -4.99 -2.61 2.92
CA PHE A 97 -6.33 -2.41 3.47
C PHE A 97 -6.53 -0.91 3.73
N ILE A 98 -7.54 -0.32 3.10
CA ILE A 98 -7.80 1.12 3.14
C ILE A 98 -9.21 1.37 3.66
N GLY A 99 -9.29 2.02 4.82
CA GLY A 99 -10.53 2.32 5.53
C GLY A 99 -10.57 3.77 5.99
N LYS A 100 -11.79 4.31 6.19
CA LYS A 100 -11.96 5.67 6.74
C LYS A 100 -11.33 5.82 8.13
N THR A 101 -11.47 4.80 8.97
CA THR A 101 -10.97 4.80 10.35
C THR A 101 -9.67 4.01 10.50
N THR A 102 -9.48 2.97 9.68
CA THR A 102 -8.28 2.13 9.68
C THR A 102 -7.09 2.85 9.03
N GLY A 103 -7.34 3.80 8.13
CA GLY A 103 -6.28 4.47 7.39
C GLY A 103 -5.71 3.56 6.32
N LEU A 104 -4.44 3.19 6.45
CA LEU A 104 -3.73 2.27 5.55
C LEU A 104 -3.00 1.22 6.36
N VAL A 105 -3.32 -0.05 6.12
CA VAL A 105 -2.59 -1.21 6.65
C VAL A 105 -1.96 -1.96 5.49
N ARG A 106 -0.64 -2.12 5.50
CA ARG A 106 0.12 -2.87 4.50
C ARG A 106 0.46 -4.24 5.09
N GLU A 107 -0.06 -5.29 4.49
CA GLU A 107 0.12 -6.66 4.97
C GLU A 107 0.71 -7.54 3.87
N ARG A 108 1.70 -8.36 4.21
CA ARG A 108 2.19 -9.41 3.32
C ARG A 108 1.44 -10.70 3.59
N VAL A 109 0.82 -11.27 2.56
CA VAL A 109 0.01 -12.49 2.69
C VAL A 109 0.91 -13.68 3.00
N THR A 110 0.83 -14.17 4.23
CA THR A 110 1.58 -15.36 4.69
C THR A 110 0.79 -16.66 4.49
N SER A 111 -0.53 -16.59 4.59
CA SER A 111 -1.43 -17.72 4.39
C SER A 111 -2.80 -17.25 3.94
N ILE A 112 -3.43 -18.00 3.03
CA ILE A 112 -4.80 -17.78 2.56
C ILE A 112 -5.63 -18.99 2.97
N HIS A 113 -6.79 -18.75 3.58
CA HIS A 113 -7.74 -19.80 3.93
C HIS A 113 -9.03 -19.61 3.13
N LEU A 114 -9.42 -20.61 2.34
CA LEU A 114 -10.69 -20.68 1.63
C LEU A 114 -11.51 -21.82 2.23
N ASP A 115 -12.72 -21.54 2.71
CA ASP A 115 -13.60 -22.51 3.37
C ASP A 115 -12.90 -23.32 4.49
N GLY A 116 -12.03 -22.65 5.26
CA GLY A 116 -11.27 -23.25 6.37
C GLY A 116 -10.06 -24.08 5.94
N LYS A 117 -9.76 -24.19 4.64
CA LYS A 117 -8.59 -24.92 4.13
C LYS A 117 -7.51 -23.95 3.64
N PRO A 118 -6.22 -24.21 3.94
CA PRO A 118 -5.13 -23.39 3.41
C PRO A 118 -5.01 -23.61 1.90
N VAL A 119 -4.90 -22.52 1.15
CA VAL A 119 -4.71 -22.51 -0.31
C VAL A 119 -3.53 -21.62 -0.67
N GLN A 120 -2.82 -21.97 -1.76
CA GLN A 120 -1.70 -21.13 -2.23
C GLN A 120 -2.17 -19.92 -3.06
N SER A 121 -3.28 -20.07 -3.77
CA SER A 121 -3.87 -18.98 -4.54
C SER A 121 -5.37 -19.16 -4.70
N VAL A 122 -6.07 -18.05 -4.87
CA VAL A 122 -7.51 -17.98 -5.05
C VAL A 122 -7.85 -16.96 -6.13
N GLU A 123 -8.85 -17.27 -6.96
CA GLU A 123 -9.38 -16.36 -7.97
C GLU A 123 -10.76 -15.85 -7.57
N ALA A 124 -11.09 -14.62 -7.96
CA ALA A 124 -12.40 -14.06 -7.74
C ALA A 124 -13.47 -14.74 -8.62
N PRO A 125 -14.74 -14.83 -8.15
CA PRO A 125 -15.23 -14.38 -6.85
C PRO A 125 -14.99 -15.43 -5.75
N ALA A 126 -14.46 -14.99 -4.60
CA ALA A 126 -14.22 -15.87 -3.45
C ALA A 126 -14.24 -15.10 -2.12
N VAL A 127 -14.45 -15.81 -1.02
CA VAL A 127 -14.31 -15.25 0.34
C VAL A 127 -13.16 -15.96 1.02
N VAL A 128 -12.14 -15.21 1.43
CA VAL A 128 -10.93 -15.77 2.01
C VAL A 128 -10.57 -15.13 3.34
N GLY A 129 -10.03 -15.95 4.24
CA GLY A 129 -9.38 -15.51 5.47
C GLY A 129 -7.90 -15.22 5.22
N VAL A 130 -7.50 -13.99 5.52
CA VAL A 130 -6.10 -13.56 5.46
C VAL A 130 -5.68 -13.08 6.85
N LYS A 131 -4.54 -13.55 7.33
CA LYS A 131 -3.96 -13.08 8.59
C LYS A 131 -3.44 -11.66 8.41
N VAL A 132 -3.76 -10.77 9.35
CA VAL A 132 -3.32 -9.37 9.34
C VAL A 132 -2.65 -9.03 10.67
N SER A 133 -1.62 -8.18 10.63
CA SER A 133 -0.89 -7.71 11.82
C SER A 133 -1.68 -6.66 12.60
N GLU A 134 -2.42 -5.80 11.88
CA GLU A 134 -3.20 -4.72 12.44
C GLU A 134 -4.71 -4.95 12.30
N ARG A 135 -5.49 -4.25 13.14
CA ARG A 135 -6.95 -4.36 13.13
C ARG A 135 -7.52 -3.69 11.88
N VAL A 136 -8.12 -4.48 11.00
CA VAL A 136 -8.95 -3.99 9.89
C VAL A 136 -10.44 -4.00 10.26
N ARG A 137 -11.25 -3.25 9.51
CA ARG A 137 -12.68 -3.08 9.78
C ARG A 137 -13.53 -3.55 8.60
N PRO A 138 -14.75 -4.06 8.85
CA PRO A 138 -15.71 -4.33 7.79
C PRO A 138 -15.95 -3.10 6.92
N GLY A 139 -15.93 -3.28 5.60
CA GLY A 139 -16.06 -2.20 4.61
C GLY A 139 -14.73 -1.58 4.15
N ASP A 140 -13.60 -1.94 4.76
CA ASP A 140 -12.28 -1.52 4.28
C ASP A 140 -12.03 -2.12 2.88
N LYS A 141 -11.53 -1.28 1.96
CA LYS A 141 -11.19 -1.68 0.59
C LYS A 141 -9.85 -2.38 0.59
N VAL A 142 -9.72 -3.41 -0.23
CA VAL A 142 -8.50 -4.22 -0.35
C VAL A 142 -7.91 -4.04 -1.74
N PHE A 143 -6.62 -3.69 -1.77
CA PHE A 143 -5.85 -3.51 -3.00
C PHE A 143 -4.64 -4.44 -3.00
N LEU A 144 -4.40 -5.10 -4.12
CA LEU A 144 -3.16 -5.82 -4.39
C LEU A 144 -2.11 -4.83 -4.90
N VAL A 145 -0.94 -4.85 -4.28
CA VAL A 145 0.21 -4.04 -4.72
C VAL A 145 1.09 -4.89 -5.63
N LYS A 146 1.29 -4.44 -6.87
CA LYS A 146 2.21 -5.05 -7.82
C LYS A 146 3.34 -4.07 -8.14
N GLU A 147 4.54 -4.59 -8.34
CA GLU A 147 5.65 -3.80 -8.86
C GLU A 147 5.44 -3.53 -10.36
N ARG A 148 5.49 -2.26 -10.76
CA ARG A 148 5.40 -1.86 -12.16
C ARG A 148 6.79 -2.01 -12.78
N ALA A 149 7.03 -3.10 -13.51
CA ALA A 149 8.23 -3.24 -14.32
C ALA A 149 8.20 -2.24 -15.48
N ARG A 150 9.19 -1.34 -15.56
CA ARG A 150 9.42 -0.51 -16.75
C ARG A 150 10.00 -1.40 -17.86
N VAL A 151 9.40 -1.33 -19.06
CA VAL A 151 10.01 -1.81 -20.32
C VAL A 151 10.75 -0.64 -20.95
#